data_AF-A0A5N5TL64-F1
#
_entry.id   AF-A0A5N5TL64-F1
#
_cell.length_a   1.000
_cell.length_b   1.000
_cell.length_c   1.000
_cell.angle_alpha   90.00
_cell.angle_beta   90.00
_cell.angle_gamma   90.00
#
_symmetry.space_group_name_H-M   'P 1'
#
loop_
_entity.id
_entity.type
_entity.pdbx_description
1 polymer ?
#
loop_
_entity_poly.entity_id
_entity_poly.type
_entity_poly.pdbx_seq_one_letter_code
_entity_poly.pdbx_strand_id
1 'polypeptide(L)'
;VDLPSIILDQLIPCGLVHVDSYVEGSRKVRGNSSLESSVIQYLKSKKALHVALQSREDEANYLRAVVNSLIPYLIPKQYQESSLAKCFLQELLGRFLILQGMDLLADPDIVNFLFLLLFDDESLPIPPDTPEPKVLLLKSFSSVNTHPRNSSMRSNLSSVLKDQNLLYLFHSFLKAEETINILSFCLAVDSVTYFKREY
;
A
#
# COMPACT_ATOMS: atom_id res chain seq x y z
N VAL A 1 -5.39 17.66 0.63
CA VAL A 1 -5.99 17.34 1.94
C VAL A 1 -5.43 18.34 2.92
N ASP A 2 -6.29 19.11 3.59
CA ASP A 2 -5.86 20.16 4.53
C ASP A 2 -5.46 19.52 5.87
N LEU A 3 -4.19 19.11 5.97
CA LEU A 3 -3.63 18.43 7.14
C LEU A 3 -3.80 19.22 8.45
N PRO A 4 -3.53 20.54 8.51
CA PRO A 4 -3.76 21.34 9.71
C PRO A 4 -5.18 21.24 10.26
N SER A 5 -6.20 21.33 9.41
CA SER A 5 -7.60 21.21 9.84
C SER A 5 -7.92 19.82 10.40
N ILE A 6 -7.39 18.75 9.80
CA ILE A 6 -7.59 17.38 10.31
C ILE A 6 -6.92 17.20 11.68
N ILE A 7 -5.72 17.74 11.84
CA ILE A 7 -4.99 17.65 13.11
C ILE A 7 -5.72 18.43 14.20
N LEU A 8 -6.08 19.68 13.94
CA LEU A 8 -6.66 20.58 14.93
C LEU A 8 -8.13 20.26 15.23
N ASP A 9 -8.94 19.94 14.21
CA ASP A 9 -10.39 19.79 14.37
C ASP A 9 -10.82 18.34 14.65
N GLN A 10 -10.01 17.35 14.29
CA GLN A 10 -10.35 15.94 14.50
C GLN A 10 -9.40 15.21 15.45
N LEU A 11 -8.08 15.28 15.18
CA LEU A 11 -7.11 14.48 15.91
C LEU A 11 -6.97 14.93 17.37
N ILE A 12 -6.81 16.24 17.61
CA ILE A 12 -6.65 16.79 18.97
C ILE A 12 -7.90 16.53 19.83
N PRO A 13 -9.13 16.84 19.39
CA PRO A 13 -10.33 16.57 20.20
C PRO A 13 -10.50 15.08 20.51
N CYS A 14 -10.27 14.20 19.53
CA CYS A 14 -10.34 12.74 19.75
C CYS A 14 -9.27 12.26 20.72
N GLY A 15 -8.03 12.77 20.58
CA GLY A 15 -6.93 12.47 21.50
C GLY A 15 -7.24 12.91 22.93
N LEU A 16 -7.78 14.12 23.11
CA LEU A 16 -8.17 14.64 24.42
C LEU A 16 -9.27 13.80 25.08
N VAL A 17 -10.28 13.36 24.33
CA VAL A 17 -11.33 12.44 24.85
C VAL A 17 -10.71 11.11 25.28
N HIS A 18 -9.72 10.60 24.55
CA HIS A 18 -9.03 9.37 24.89
C HIS A 18 -8.19 9.52 26.16
N VAL A 19 -7.44 10.62 26.28
CA VAL A 19 -6.66 10.94 27.48
C VAL A 19 -7.57 11.13 28.69
N ASP A 20 -8.68 11.85 28.55
CA ASP A 20 -9.63 12.04 29.65
C ASP A 20 -10.24 10.69 30.10
N SER A 21 -10.62 9.84 29.14
CA SER A 21 -11.11 8.48 29.43
C SER A 21 -10.06 7.60 30.12
N TYR A 22 -8.78 7.75 29.74
CA TYR A 22 -7.66 7.07 30.38
C TYR A 22 -7.46 7.56 31.82
N VAL A 23 -7.48 8.87 32.05
CA VAL A 23 -7.33 9.49 33.38
C VAL A 23 -8.49 9.10 34.30
N GLU A 24 -9.73 9.10 33.80
CA GLU A 24 -10.90 8.60 34.55
C GLU A 24 -10.78 7.12 34.90
N GLY A 25 -10.30 6.30 33.96
CA GLY A 25 -10.02 4.87 34.17
C GLY A 25 -8.97 4.67 35.25
N SER A 26 -7.87 5.42 35.18
CA SER A 26 -6.77 5.40 36.16
C SER A 26 -7.22 5.82 37.56
N ARG A 27 -8.04 6.86 37.70
CA ARG A 27 -8.58 7.29 39.01
C ARG A 27 -9.46 6.24 39.69
N LYS A 28 -10.13 5.38 38.91
CA LYS A 28 -10.94 4.27 39.44
C LYS A 28 -10.10 3.08 39.87
N VAL A 29 -8.80 3.03 39.53
CA VAL A 29 -7.85 2.04 40.00
C VAL A 29 -7.40 2.40 41.42
N ARG A 30 -8.13 1.90 42.42
CA ARG A 30 -7.73 1.92 43.84
C ARG A 30 -7.24 0.55 44.35
N GLY A 31 -6.78 -0.35 43.47
CA GLY A 31 -6.36 -1.71 43.85
C GLY A 31 -5.23 -2.29 42.99
N ASN A 32 -4.66 -3.41 43.45
CA ASN A 32 -3.49 -4.13 42.91
C ASN A 32 -3.61 -4.70 41.46
N SER A 33 -4.60 -4.30 40.68
CA SER A 33 -4.73 -4.74 39.27
C SER A 33 -3.85 -3.89 38.36
N SER A 34 -3.33 -4.49 37.27
CA SER A 34 -2.58 -3.73 36.26
C SER A 34 -3.44 -2.62 35.67
N LEU A 35 -2.89 -1.41 35.59
CA LEU A 35 -3.58 -0.19 35.13
C LEU A 35 -4.26 -0.39 33.77
N GLU A 36 -3.59 -1.08 32.84
CA GLU A 36 -4.04 -1.37 31.49
C GLU A 36 -5.34 -2.18 31.46
N SER A 37 -5.40 -3.28 32.21
CA SER A 37 -6.57 -4.16 32.27
C SER A 37 -7.79 -3.42 32.82
N SER A 38 -7.60 -2.56 33.81
CA SER A 38 -8.66 -1.77 34.43
C SER A 38 -9.17 -0.65 33.51
N VAL A 39 -8.27 0.01 32.78
CA VAL A 39 -8.66 1.03 31.78
C VAL A 39 -9.42 0.38 30.63
N ILE A 40 -8.99 -0.78 30.13
CA ILE A 40 -9.70 -1.53 29.08
C ILE A 40 -11.10 -1.95 29.57
N GLN A 41 -11.22 -2.44 30.81
CA GLN A 41 -12.52 -2.78 31.40
C GLN A 41 -13.43 -1.55 31.52
N TYR A 42 -12.87 -0.39 31.89
CA TYR A 42 -13.61 0.86 31.96
C TYR A 42 -14.12 1.30 30.58
N LEU A 43 -13.26 1.29 29.56
CA LEU A 43 -13.64 1.63 28.18
C LEU A 43 -14.67 0.66 27.61
N LYS A 44 -14.56 -0.63 27.93
CA LYS A 44 -15.54 -1.66 27.58
C LYS A 44 -16.89 -1.37 28.23
N SER A 45 -16.91 -0.93 29.50
CA SER A 45 -18.14 -0.57 30.22
C SER A 45 -18.85 0.65 29.60
N LYS A 46 -18.08 1.62 29.09
CA LYS A 46 -18.59 2.81 28.39
C LYS A 46 -18.95 2.55 26.91
N LYS A 47 -18.77 1.33 26.39
CA LYS A 47 -18.88 0.97 24.95
C LYS A 47 -18.03 1.87 24.03
N ALA A 48 -16.97 2.47 24.57
CA ALA A 48 -16.05 3.35 23.83
C ALA A 48 -14.78 2.61 23.36
N LEU A 49 -14.72 1.30 23.59
CA LEU A 49 -13.58 0.48 23.20
C LEU A 49 -13.60 0.24 21.68
N HIS A 50 -12.52 0.63 21.02
CA HIS A 50 -12.33 0.40 19.59
C HIS A 50 -12.31 -1.11 19.27
N VAL A 51 -12.86 -1.51 18.12
CA VAL A 51 -12.97 -2.93 17.71
C VAL A 51 -11.60 -3.61 17.67
N ALA A 52 -10.57 -2.89 17.21
CA ALA A 52 -9.20 -3.40 17.16
C ALA A 52 -8.60 -3.72 18.54
N LEU A 53 -9.12 -3.15 19.63
CA LEU A 53 -8.58 -3.36 20.99
C LEU A 53 -9.20 -4.58 21.70
N GLN A 54 -10.15 -5.29 21.06
CA GLN A 54 -10.84 -6.42 21.71
C GLN A 54 -10.02 -7.71 21.69
N SER A 55 -9.29 -7.95 20.60
CA SER A 55 -8.47 -9.15 20.37
C SER A 55 -7.42 -8.84 19.31
N ARG A 56 -6.30 -9.57 19.35
CA ARG A 56 -5.29 -9.52 18.30
C ARG A 56 -5.83 -9.95 16.93
N GLU A 57 -6.83 -10.82 16.91
CA GLU A 57 -7.51 -11.21 15.67
C GLU A 57 -8.39 -10.09 15.12
N ASP A 58 -9.09 -9.37 15.99
CA ASP A 58 -9.94 -8.24 15.63
C ASP A 58 -9.11 -7.04 15.13
N GLU A 59 -7.95 -6.81 15.75
CA GLU A 59 -6.95 -5.85 15.26
C GLU A 59 -6.53 -6.16 13.83
N ALA A 60 -6.12 -7.40 13.57
CA ALA A 60 -5.69 -7.82 12.24
C ALA A 60 -6.84 -7.71 11.21
N ASN A 61 -8.08 -8.01 11.61
CA ASN A 61 -9.25 -7.85 10.76
C ASN A 61 -9.56 -6.37 10.47
N TYR A 62 -9.42 -5.49 11.45
CA TYR A 62 -9.54 -4.04 11.26
C TYR A 62 -8.48 -3.52 10.28
N LEU A 63 -7.22 -3.92 10.45
CA LEU A 63 -6.14 -3.52 9.54
C LEU A 63 -6.35 -4.04 8.11
N ARG A 64 -6.87 -5.25 7.93
CA ARG A 64 -7.27 -5.75 6.60
C ARG A 64 -8.32 -4.86 5.95
N ALA A 65 -9.31 -4.38 6.72
CA ALA A 65 -10.34 -3.46 6.22
C ALA A 65 -9.73 -2.10 5.82
N VAL A 66 -8.76 -1.61 6.57
CA VAL A 66 -8.00 -0.39 6.22
C VAL A 66 -7.19 -0.60 4.94
N VAL A 67 -6.48 -1.72 4.79
CA VAL A 67 -5.76 -2.01 3.55
C VAL A 67 -6.72 -2.11 2.36
N ASN A 68 -7.91 -2.67 2.56
CA ASN A 68 -8.94 -2.73 1.52
C ASN A 68 -9.37 -1.36 1.01
N SER A 69 -9.40 -0.33 1.86
CA SER A 69 -9.68 1.04 1.41
C SER A 69 -8.47 1.70 0.74
N LEU A 70 -7.24 1.24 1.01
CA LEU A 70 -6.01 1.70 0.36
C LEU A 70 -5.74 1.05 -1.00
N ILE A 71 -6.20 -0.18 -1.24
CA ILE A 71 -5.96 -0.94 -2.47
C ILE A 71 -6.27 -0.15 -3.76
N PRO A 72 -7.39 0.61 -3.87
CA PRO A 72 -7.69 1.39 -5.06
C PRO A 72 -6.62 2.44 -5.41
N TYR A 73 -5.83 2.87 -4.44
CA TYR A 73 -4.76 3.86 -4.60
C TYR A 73 -3.40 3.21 -4.86
N LEU A 74 -3.20 1.98 -4.39
CA LEU A 74 -1.93 1.24 -4.52
C LEU A 74 -1.84 0.45 -5.83
N ILE A 75 -2.96 -0.02 -6.36
CA ILE A 75 -3.01 -0.91 -7.52
C ILE A 75 -3.73 -0.20 -8.69
N PRO A 76 -3.16 -0.21 -9.91
CA PRO A 76 -3.86 0.22 -11.12
C PRO A 76 -5.17 -0.57 -11.33
N LYS A 77 -6.22 0.10 -11.84
CA LYS A 77 -7.56 -0.48 -12.04
C LYS A 77 -7.56 -1.82 -12.77
N GLN A 78 -6.63 -2.01 -13.70
CA GLN A 78 -6.42 -3.23 -14.49
C GLN A 78 -6.17 -4.50 -13.63
N TYR A 79 -5.60 -4.35 -12.44
CA TYR A 79 -5.30 -5.48 -11.54
C TYR A 79 -6.23 -5.55 -10.32
N GLN A 80 -7.17 -4.60 -10.19
CA GLN A 80 -8.12 -4.57 -9.07
C GLN A 80 -9.17 -5.69 -9.14
N GLU A 81 -9.42 -6.25 -10.33
CA GLU A 81 -10.35 -7.36 -10.54
C GLU A 81 -9.79 -8.72 -10.06
N SER A 82 -8.48 -8.82 -9.85
CA SER A 82 -7.86 -10.06 -9.35
C SER A 82 -8.09 -10.23 -7.86
N SER A 83 -9.02 -11.12 -7.50
CA SER A 83 -9.32 -11.48 -6.11
C SER A 83 -8.09 -12.00 -5.36
N LEU A 84 -7.26 -12.80 -6.03
CA LEU A 84 -6.02 -13.35 -5.47
C LEU A 84 -5.01 -12.25 -5.12
N ALA A 85 -4.76 -11.31 -6.04
CA ALA A 85 -3.83 -10.21 -5.79
C ALA A 85 -4.33 -9.31 -4.65
N LYS A 86 -5.64 -9.05 -4.62
CA LYS A 86 -6.29 -8.28 -3.56
C LYS A 86 -6.14 -8.95 -2.19
N CYS A 87 -6.45 -10.24 -2.08
CA CYS A 87 -6.31 -10.98 -0.83
C CYS A 87 -4.84 -11.07 -0.39
N PHE A 88 -3.93 -11.34 -1.32
CA PHE A 88 -2.51 -11.38 -1.01
C PHE A 88 -1.99 -10.04 -0.45
N LEU A 89 -2.34 -8.92 -1.07
CA LEU A 89 -1.94 -7.60 -0.60
C LEU A 89 -2.60 -7.21 0.73
N GLN A 90 -3.84 -7.63 0.99
CA GLN A 90 -4.47 -7.46 2.30
C GLN A 90 -3.70 -8.16 3.40
N GLU A 91 -3.30 -9.41 3.18
CA GLU A 91 -2.54 -10.16 4.18
C GLU A 91 -1.12 -9.60 4.35
N LEU A 92 -0.44 -9.32 3.23
CA LEU A 92 0.93 -8.81 3.23
C LEU A 92 1.01 -7.43 3.89
N LEU A 93 0.18 -6.48 3.46
CA LEU A 93 0.22 -5.13 4.03
C LEU A 93 -0.40 -5.11 5.43
N GLY A 94 -1.55 -5.78 5.62
CA GLY A 94 -2.29 -5.72 6.88
C GLY A 94 -1.56 -6.44 8.01
N ARG A 95 -1.28 -7.73 7.86
CA ARG A 95 -0.71 -8.56 8.94
C ARG A 95 0.80 -8.51 9.04
N PHE A 96 1.50 -8.36 7.91
CA PHE A 96 2.96 -8.41 7.92
C PHE A 96 3.60 -7.02 8.07
N LEU A 97 3.08 -5.98 7.42
CA LEU A 97 3.67 -4.64 7.53
C LEU A 97 2.99 -3.79 8.60
N ILE A 98 1.68 -3.52 8.45
CA ILE A 98 0.99 -2.53 9.28
C ILE A 98 0.87 -3.05 10.71
N LEU A 99 0.51 -4.32 10.92
CA LEU A 99 0.41 -4.89 12.27
C LEU A 99 1.75 -4.81 13.03
N GLN A 100 2.87 -5.12 12.36
CA GLN A 100 4.21 -4.95 12.96
C GLN A 100 4.54 -3.47 13.20
N GLY A 101 4.14 -2.59 12.29
CA GLY A 101 4.25 -1.14 12.49
C GLY A 101 3.46 -0.64 13.68
N MET A 102 2.24 -1.17 13.91
CA MET A 102 1.43 -0.85 15.08
C MET A 102 2.07 -1.36 16.36
N ASP A 103 2.68 -2.54 16.36
CA ASP A 103 3.43 -3.05 17.52
C ASP A 103 4.62 -2.14 17.87
N LEU A 104 5.34 -1.65 16.87
CA LEU A 104 6.42 -0.69 17.06
C LEU A 104 5.89 0.66 17.58
N LEU A 105 4.77 1.14 17.05
CA LEU A 105 4.13 2.38 17.51
C LEU A 105 3.49 2.27 18.89
N ALA A 106 3.23 1.06 19.37
CA ALA A 106 2.74 0.83 20.72
C ALA A 106 3.84 1.04 21.78
N ASP A 107 5.12 1.03 21.37
CA ASP A 107 6.24 1.31 22.26
C ASP A 107 6.38 2.83 22.52
N PRO A 108 6.24 3.29 23.77
CA PRO A 108 6.36 4.70 24.10
C PRO A 108 7.74 5.29 23.76
N ASP A 109 8.82 4.50 23.78
CA ASP A 109 10.16 4.98 23.43
C ASP A 109 10.26 5.28 21.94
N ILE A 110 9.64 4.45 21.09
CA ILE A 110 9.56 4.66 19.64
C ILE A 110 8.71 5.90 19.34
N VAL A 111 7.57 6.06 20.01
CA VAL A 111 6.72 7.26 19.84
C VAL A 111 7.46 8.52 20.27
N ASN A 112 8.17 8.48 21.39
CA ASN A 112 8.98 9.61 21.85
C ASN A 112 10.09 9.94 20.85
N PHE A 113 10.77 8.93 20.31
CA PHE A 113 11.75 9.11 19.24
C PHE A 113 11.14 9.76 17.98
N LEU A 114 9.93 9.35 17.59
CA LEU A 114 9.23 9.94 16.46
C LEU A 114 8.86 11.40 16.71
N PHE A 115 8.47 11.76 17.94
CA PHE A 115 8.23 13.15 18.31
C PHE A 115 9.49 13.99 18.26
N LEU A 116 10.61 13.45 18.77
CA LEU A 116 11.90 14.11 18.66
C LEU A 116 12.28 14.33 17.20
N LEU A 117 12.11 13.32 16.34
CA LEU A 117 12.39 13.44 14.90
C LEU A 117 11.48 14.45 14.18
N LEU A 118 10.20 14.50 14.54
CA LEU A 118 9.21 15.34 13.87
C LEU A 118 9.30 16.81 14.31
N PHE A 119 9.68 17.05 15.56
CA PHE A 119 9.81 18.38 16.15
C PHE A 119 11.28 18.83 16.29
N ASP A 120 12.22 18.07 15.74
CA ASP A 120 13.60 18.53 15.66
C ASP A 120 13.65 19.74 14.73
N ASP A 121 14.27 20.83 15.19
CA ASP A 121 14.54 22.00 14.37
C ASP A 121 15.64 21.71 13.33
N GLU A 122 16.42 20.64 13.56
CA GLU A 122 17.39 20.15 12.60
C GLU A 122 16.67 19.47 11.44
N SER A 123 16.53 20.19 10.32
CA SER A 123 16.01 19.63 9.07
C SER A 123 16.75 18.32 8.78
N LEU A 124 16.01 17.23 8.53
CA LEU A 124 16.57 15.98 7.99
C LEU A 124 17.66 16.35 6.99
N PRO A 125 18.90 15.82 7.11
CA PRO A 125 20.00 16.24 6.27
C PRO A 125 19.53 16.21 4.83
N ILE A 126 19.49 17.40 4.21
CA ILE A 126 19.02 17.56 2.84
C ILE A 126 19.86 16.56 2.03
N PRO A 127 19.23 15.61 1.31
CA PRO A 127 19.98 14.65 0.54
C PRO A 127 20.92 15.44 -0.35
N PRO A 128 22.23 15.15 -0.31
CA PRO A 128 23.21 15.99 -0.97
C PRO A 128 22.89 16.03 -2.48
N ASP A 129 22.92 17.21 -3.08
CA ASP A 129 22.72 17.40 -4.53
C ASP A 129 23.75 16.62 -5.39
N THR A 130 24.79 16.09 -4.76
CA THR A 130 25.72 15.16 -5.40
C THR A 130 25.07 13.79 -5.54
N PRO A 131 25.10 13.17 -6.74
CA PRO A 131 24.59 11.82 -6.92
C PRO A 131 25.37 10.87 -6.01
N GLU A 132 24.70 10.40 -4.96
CA GLU A 132 25.23 9.41 -4.04
C GLU A 132 25.75 8.19 -4.83
N PRO A 133 26.80 7.51 -4.33
CA PRO A 133 27.32 6.31 -4.99
C PRO A 133 26.18 5.31 -5.15
N LYS A 134 25.86 4.96 -6.40
CA LYS A 134 24.74 4.07 -6.76
C LYS A 134 24.76 2.83 -5.86
N VAL A 135 23.85 2.79 -4.88
CA VAL A 135 23.67 1.67 -3.98
C VAL A 135 23.36 0.44 -4.84
N LEU A 136 24.22 -0.58 -4.78
CA LEU A 136 24.09 -1.79 -5.62
C LEU A 136 22.74 -2.49 -5.43
N LEU A 137 22.19 -2.37 -4.21
CA LEU A 137 20.90 -2.92 -3.84
C LEU A 137 19.75 -2.30 -4.65
N LEU A 138 19.75 -0.98 -4.83
CA LEU A 138 18.76 -0.27 -5.66
C LEU A 138 19.17 -0.17 -7.14
N LYS A 139 20.41 -0.48 -7.51
CA LYS A 139 20.86 -0.54 -8.91
C LYS A 139 20.07 -1.59 -9.72
N SER A 140 19.72 -2.72 -9.11
CA SER A 140 18.91 -3.78 -9.73
C SER A 140 17.42 -3.40 -9.86
N PHE A 141 16.92 -2.51 -9.00
CA PHE A 141 15.54 -2.00 -9.04
C PHE A 141 15.38 -0.74 -9.90
N SER A 142 16.39 0.12 -9.97
CA SER A 142 16.42 1.31 -10.86
C SER A 142 16.70 0.95 -12.32
N SER A 143 17.32 -0.22 -12.58
CA SER A 143 17.47 -0.79 -13.92
C SER A 143 16.26 -1.60 -14.39
N VAL A 144 15.14 -1.55 -13.65
CA VAL A 144 13.86 -2.00 -14.18
C VAL A 144 13.49 -1.06 -15.32
N ASN A 145 13.78 -1.51 -16.55
CA ASN A 145 13.20 -1.15 -17.84
C ASN A 145 14.15 -0.62 -18.94
N THR A 146 15.46 -0.90 -18.88
CA THR A 146 16.37 -0.60 -20.02
C THR A 146 16.87 -1.82 -20.77
N HIS A 147 16.69 -3.03 -20.25
CA HIS A 147 16.98 -4.27 -20.97
C HIS A 147 15.69 -5.06 -21.15
N PRO A 148 15.39 -5.52 -22.38
CA PRO A 148 14.29 -6.46 -22.60
C PRO A 148 14.63 -7.71 -21.79
N ARG A 149 14.05 -7.83 -20.59
CA ARG A 149 14.18 -9.05 -19.81
C ARG A 149 13.56 -10.14 -20.66
N ASN A 150 14.33 -11.17 -20.98
CA ASN A 150 13.87 -12.43 -21.54
C ASN A 150 13.09 -13.17 -20.45
N SER A 151 12.05 -12.54 -19.91
CA SER A 151 11.13 -13.17 -18.99
C SER A 151 10.38 -14.22 -19.81
N SER A 152 10.35 -15.46 -19.32
CA SER A 152 9.52 -16.54 -19.88
C SER A 152 8.03 -16.19 -19.98
N MET A 153 7.59 -15.12 -19.33
CA MET A 153 6.25 -14.53 -19.40
C MET A 153 6.07 -13.49 -20.52
N ARG A 154 7.15 -13.04 -21.19
CA ARG A 154 7.03 -12.23 -22.41
C ARG A 154 6.93 -13.21 -23.58
N SER A 155 5.72 -13.51 -24.01
CA SER A 155 5.54 -14.03 -25.36
C SER A 155 6.14 -12.99 -26.31
N ASN A 156 7.11 -13.38 -27.12
CA ASN A 156 7.64 -12.49 -28.15
C ASN A 156 6.44 -12.05 -29.01
N LEU A 157 6.30 -10.75 -29.29
CA LEU A 157 5.20 -10.26 -30.14
C LEU A 157 5.15 -11.04 -31.46
N SER A 158 6.32 -11.43 -32.00
CA SER A 158 6.42 -12.30 -33.17
C SER A 158 5.84 -13.71 -32.99
N SER A 159 5.86 -14.29 -31.78
CA SER A 159 5.15 -15.54 -31.47
C SER A 159 3.65 -15.33 -31.28
N VAL A 160 3.24 -14.21 -30.68
CA VAL A 160 1.82 -13.84 -30.53
C VAL A 160 1.17 -13.59 -31.89
N LEU A 161 1.89 -12.92 -32.79
CA LEU A 161 1.43 -12.61 -34.15
C LEU A 161 1.34 -13.86 -35.05
N LYS A 162 2.12 -14.90 -34.76
CA LYS A 162 2.13 -16.15 -35.52
C LYS A 162 1.06 -17.16 -35.08
N ASP A 163 0.67 -17.11 -33.81
CA ASP A 163 -0.36 -18.01 -33.25
C ASP A 163 -1.73 -17.32 -33.26
N GLN A 164 -2.68 -17.87 -34.01
CA GLN A 164 -4.04 -17.31 -34.14
C GLN A 164 -4.78 -17.20 -32.81
N ASN A 165 -4.58 -18.14 -31.88
CA ASN A 165 -5.26 -18.12 -30.59
C ASN A 165 -4.71 -17.01 -29.70
N LEU A 166 -3.39 -16.84 -29.68
CA LEU A 166 -2.74 -15.77 -28.92
C LEU A 166 -3.01 -14.40 -29.53
N LEU A 167 -3.04 -14.30 -30.86
CA LEU A 167 -3.41 -13.08 -31.56
C LEU A 167 -4.85 -12.65 -31.24
N TYR A 168 -5.78 -13.60 -31.15
CA TYR A 168 -7.16 -13.29 -30.75
C TYR A 168 -7.25 -12.78 -29.32
N LEU A 169 -6.56 -13.42 -28.36
CA LEU A 169 -6.50 -12.96 -26.97
C LEU A 169 -5.86 -11.56 -26.86
N PHE A 170 -4.80 -11.32 -27.63
CA PHE A 170 -4.13 -10.03 -27.70
C PHE A 170 -5.01 -8.94 -28.32
N HIS A 171 -5.75 -9.27 -29.37
CA HIS A 171 -6.72 -8.38 -30.00
C HIS A 171 -7.88 -8.06 -29.05
N SER A 172 -8.38 -9.04 -28.30
CA SER A 172 -9.43 -8.82 -27.29
C SER A 172 -8.97 -7.90 -26.16
N PHE A 173 -7.72 -8.09 -25.70
CA PHE A 173 -7.09 -7.21 -24.72
C PHE A 173 -6.95 -5.77 -25.23
N LEU A 174 -6.41 -5.58 -26.44
CA LEU A 174 -6.26 -4.24 -27.03
C LEU A 174 -7.58 -3.55 -27.36
N LYS A 175 -8.64 -4.34 -27.60
CA LYS A 175 -10.00 -3.81 -27.74
C LYS A 175 -10.53 -3.28 -26.40
N ALA A 176 -10.22 -3.95 -25.29
CA ALA A 176 -10.60 -3.50 -23.94
C ALA A 176 -9.85 -2.24 -23.49
N GLU A 177 -8.59 -2.09 -23.93
CA GLU A 177 -7.74 -0.92 -23.64
C GLU A 177 -7.86 0.20 -24.71
N GLU A 178 -8.86 0.15 -25.60
CA GLU A 178 -9.11 1.13 -26.70
C GLU A 178 -7.92 1.38 -27.65
N THR A 179 -6.90 0.51 -27.65
CA THR A 179 -5.63 0.69 -28.38
C THR A 179 -5.52 -0.21 -29.61
N ILE A 180 -6.63 -0.82 -30.04
CA ILE A 180 -6.71 -1.74 -31.19
C ILE A 180 -6.16 -1.15 -32.49
N ASN A 181 -6.29 0.17 -32.67
CA ASN A 181 -5.83 0.91 -33.85
C ASN A 181 -4.31 0.76 -34.08
N ILE A 182 -3.54 0.60 -33.01
CA ILE A 182 -2.08 0.42 -33.08
C ILE A 182 -1.76 -0.96 -33.68
N LEU A 183 -2.49 -2.00 -33.27
CA LEU A 183 -2.33 -3.33 -33.83
C LEU A 183 -2.81 -3.38 -35.29
N SER A 184 -3.94 -2.74 -35.61
CA SER A 184 -4.44 -2.64 -36.99
C SER A 184 -3.44 -1.93 -37.91
N PHE A 185 -2.79 -0.86 -37.42
CA PHE A 185 -1.73 -0.18 -38.15
C PHE A 185 -0.51 -1.09 -38.36
N CYS A 186 -0.04 -1.78 -37.33
CA CYS A 186 1.09 -2.71 -37.44
C CYS A 186 0.81 -3.84 -38.46
N LEU A 187 -0.38 -4.44 -38.43
CA LEU A 187 -0.77 -5.49 -39.38
C LEU A 187 -0.90 -4.97 -40.81
N ALA A 188 -1.40 -3.75 -40.99
CA ALA A 188 -1.50 -3.11 -42.30
C ALA A 188 -0.12 -2.75 -42.88
N VAL A 189 0.82 -2.31 -42.04
CA VAL A 189 2.19 -2.05 -42.48
C VAL A 189 2.88 -3.36 -42.88
N ASP A 190 2.73 -4.43 -42.10
CA ASP A 190 3.31 -5.74 -42.45
C ASP A 190 2.76 -6.23 -43.81
N SER A 191 1.45 -6.18 -44.04
CA SER A 191 0.86 -6.63 -45.31
C SER A 191 1.37 -5.84 -46.53
N VAL A 192 1.55 -4.52 -46.39
CA VAL A 192 2.14 -3.67 -47.44
C VAL A 192 3.62 -3.99 -47.67
N THR A 193 4.35 -4.33 -46.61
CA THR A 193 5.79 -4.66 -46.69
C THR A 193 6.02 -6.02 -47.36
N TYR A 194 5.14 -6.99 -47.14
CA TYR A 194 5.11 -8.25 -47.88
C TYR A 194 4.79 -8.03 -49.36
N PHE A 195 3.82 -7.16 -49.68
CA PHE A 195 3.48 -6.81 -51.05
C PHE A 195 4.65 -6.17 -51.82
N LYS A 196 5.52 -5.41 -51.14
CA LYS A 196 6.66 -4.74 -51.75
C LYS A 196 7.90 -5.64 -51.94
N ARG A 197 7.90 -6.87 -51.42
CA ARG A 197 8.98 -7.86 -51.62
C ARG A 197 8.71 -8.84 -52.76
N GLU A 198 7.47 -8.93 -53.24
CA GLU A 198 7.07 -9.80 -54.36
C GLU A 198 7.11 -9.10 -55.73
N TYR A 199 7.55 -7.83 -55.77
CA TYR A 199 7.84 -7.06 -56.99
C TYR A 199 9.25 -6.46 -56.91
#